data_AF-A0AAD9SKC9-F1
#
_entry.id   AF-A0AAD9SKC9-F1
#
_cell.length_a   1.000
_cell.length_b   1.000
_cell.length_c   1.000
_cell.angle_alpha   90.00
_cell.angle_beta   90.00
_cell.angle_gamma   90.00
#
_symmetry.space_group_name_H-M   'P 1'
#
loop_
_entity.id
_entity.type
_entity.pdbx_description
1 polymer ?
#
loop_
_entity_poly.entity_id
_entity_poly.type
_entity_poly.pdbx_seq_one_letter_code
_entity_poly.pdbx_strand_id
1 'polypeptide(L)'
;MEESAAALTSEDLHPGYLERSRRELQKKVEQLKRALAEENEKCAAIAQRSHGKQRPSGRVGASKQLHAVAGAYRDVAASEPFLPFPDSVVPALVALRTTNSTITESRNFLASQKLSLQDAQERLDAEKANLSDQTALTKALEKRIQSLREGIESRSAMSPKQVTRERISELKKNIKETDADTSKLLKALKKFIDEQLALMLAAEQSGGPVAGDMMEIDSDDLEAGFSARGKRKKSKPDAATDKRQRRIDDMFDGGQEREGRDEAESDKRAAAREEMQRLTEELMNSLMDSGSSSSDAYVHVSDESAAVRLLVRSKVAEFHPRDSKRLRLVDFGREIGD
;
A
#
# COMPACT_ATOMS: atom_id res chain seq x y z
N MET A 1 -65.73 -51.81 19.78
CA MET A 1 -64.57 -52.47 19.16
C MET A 1 -64.01 -51.54 18.11
N GLU A 2 -63.32 -50.50 18.58
CA GLU A 2 -62.55 -49.56 17.75
C GLU A 2 -61.26 -49.33 18.52
N GLU A 3 -60.22 -50.10 18.18
CA GLU A 3 -58.88 -49.90 18.74
C GLU A 3 -58.02 -49.15 17.72
N SER A 4 -57.94 -47.83 17.97
CA SER A 4 -56.72 -47.03 17.93
C SER A 4 -55.71 -47.31 16.81
N ALA A 5 -56.08 -46.99 15.56
CA ALA A 5 -55.11 -46.69 14.52
C ALA A 5 -54.72 -45.20 14.59
N ALA A 6 -53.95 -44.84 15.62
CA ALA A 6 -53.29 -43.53 15.65
C ALA A 6 -52.33 -43.46 14.46
N ALA A 7 -52.60 -42.55 13.53
CA ALA A 7 -51.80 -42.33 12.33
C ALA A 7 -50.36 -41.98 12.74
N LEU A 8 -49.46 -42.96 12.65
CA LEU A 8 -48.02 -42.73 12.69
C LEU A 8 -47.68 -41.71 11.61
N THR A 9 -47.08 -40.59 12.01
CA THR A 9 -46.69 -39.56 11.05
C THR A 9 -45.64 -40.12 10.09
N SER A 10 -45.62 -39.65 8.84
CA SER A 10 -44.65 -40.08 7.83
C SER A 10 -43.19 -39.86 8.26
N GLU A 11 -42.96 -38.95 9.21
CA GLU A 11 -41.64 -38.65 9.78
C GLU A 11 -41.14 -39.75 10.73
N ASP A 12 -42.03 -40.42 11.46
CA ASP A 12 -41.68 -41.52 12.39
C ASP A 12 -41.37 -42.84 11.68
N LEU A 13 -41.88 -43.02 10.46
CA LEU A 13 -41.64 -44.22 9.64
C LEU A 13 -40.29 -44.19 8.92
N HIS A 14 -39.79 -42.99 8.57
CA HIS A 14 -38.52 -42.78 7.90
C HIS A 14 -37.28 -43.36 8.63
N PRO A 15 -37.09 -43.16 9.96
CA PRO A 15 -35.95 -43.77 10.68
C PRO A 15 -36.03 -45.30 10.69
N GLY A 16 -37.23 -45.88 10.77
CA GLY A 16 -37.44 -47.33 10.70
C GLY A 16 -37.01 -47.92 9.35
N TYR A 17 -37.37 -47.27 8.24
CA TYR A 17 -36.93 -47.67 6.90
C TYR A 17 -35.42 -47.50 6.72
N LEU A 18 -34.83 -46.42 7.26
CA LEU A 18 -33.40 -46.18 7.22
C LEU A 18 -32.61 -47.28 7.94
N GLU A 19 -33.04 -47.66 9.14
CA GLU A 19 -32.40 -48.76 9.88
C GLU A 19 -32.53 -50.10 9.15
N ARG A 20 -33.70 -50.37 8.56
CA ARG A 20 -33.94 -51.58 7.77
C ARG A 20 -33.03 -51.64 6.55
N SER A 21 -32.95 -50.57 5.76
CA SER A 21 -32.03 -50.45 4.63
C SER A 21 -30.57 -50.59 5.06
N ARG A 22 -30.17 -50.00 6.20
CA ARG A 22 -28.82 -50.13 6.74
C ARG A 22 -28.48 -51.58 7.07
N ARG A 23 -29.36 -52.28 7.78
CA ARG A 23 -29.16 -53.69 8.17
C ARG A 23 -29.11 -54.60 6.95
N GLU A 24 -29.95 -54.36 5.94
CA GLU A 24 -29.93 -55.13 4.70
C GLU A 24 -28.62 -54.95 3.93
N LEU A 25 -28.18 -53.70 3.74
CA LEU A 25 -26.90 -53.40 3.08
C LEU A 25 -25.72 -54.00 3.85
N GLN A 26 -25.71 -53.92 5.19
CA GLN A 26 -24.68 -54.55 6.01
C GLN A 26 -24.65 -56.07 5.84
N LYS A 27 -25.81 -56.74 5.90
CA LYS A 27 -25.91 -58.18 5.68
C LYS A 27 -25.44 -58.58 4.29
N LYS A 28 -25.79 -57.81 3.25
CA LYS A 28 -25.35 -58.07 1.87
C LYS A 28 -23.85 -57.88 1.70
N VAL A 29 -23.27 -56.82 2.27
CA VAL A 29 -21.82 -56.59 2.27
C VAL A 29 -21.09 -57.74 2.98
N GLU A 30 -21.60 -58.23 4.10
CA GLU A 30 -21.02 -59.39 4.78
C GLU A 30 -21.13 -60.68 3.96
N GLN A 31 -22.28 -60.93 3.32
CA GLN A 31 -22.46 -62.08 2.43
C GLN A 31 -21.48 -62.04 1.26
N LEU A 32 -21.32 -60.90 0.59
CA LEU A 32 -20.37 -60.72 -0.50
C LEU A 32 -18.92 -60.89 -0.02
N LYS A 33 -18.58 -60.38 1.16
CA LYS A 33 -17.25 -60.57 1.76
C LYS A 33 -16.97 -62.05 2.07
N ARG A 34 -17.95 -62.80 2.59
CA ARG A 34 -17.82 -64.24 2.83
C ARG A 34 -17.66 -65.01 1.53
N ALA A 35 -18.50 -64.74 0.53
CA ALA A 35 -18.37 -65.36 -0.79
C ALA A 35 -17.02 -65.06 -1.44
N LEU A 36 -16.51 -63.84 -1.32
CA LEU A 36 -15.18 -63.46 -1.81
C LEU A 36 -14.06 -64.20 -1.05
N ALA A 37 -14.20 -64.39 0.27
CA ALA A 37 -13.26 -65.17 1.06
C ALA A 37 -13.25 -66.65 0.62
N GLU A 38 -14.43 -67.26 0.43
CA GLU A 38 -14.57 -68.64 -0.05
C GLU A 38 -13.98 -68.82 -1.46
N GLU A 39 -14.22 -67.90 -2.39
CA GLU A 39 -13.63 -67.95 -3.74
C GLU A 39 -12.11 -67.74 -3.71
N ASN A 40 -11.61 -66.88 -2.83
CA ASN A 40 -10.16 -66.72 -2.63
C ASN A 40 -9.52 -67.98 -2.06
N GLU A 41 -10.17 -68.65 -1.10
CA GLU A 41 -9.72 -69.93 -0.56
C GLU A 41 -9.72 -71.05 -1.62
N LYS A 42 -10.78 -71.12 -2.45
CA LYS A 42 -10.84 -72.05 -3.59
C LYS A 42 -9.72 -71.77 -4.60
N CYS A 43 -9.50 -70.52 -4.96
CA CYS A 43 -8.40 -70.11 -5.84
C CYS A 43 -7.03 -70.47 -5.26
N ALA A 44 -6.82 -70.26 -3.95
CA ALA A 44 -5.59 -70.62 -3.26
C ALA A 44 -5.37 -72.15 -3.25
N ALA A 45 -6.43 -72.94 -3.02
CA ALA A 45 -6.37 -74.40 -3.07
C ALA A 45 -6.08 -74.93 -4.49
N ILE A 46 -6.62 -74.30 -5.53
CA ILE A 46 -6.33 -74.63 -6.94
C ILE A 46 -4.87 -74.30 -7.28
N ALA A 47 -4.36 -73.15 -6.83
CA ALA A 47 -2.97 -72.77 -7.00
C ALA A 47 -2.02 -73.78 -6.32
N GLN A 48 -2.31 -74.18 -5.09
CA GLN A 48 -1.54 -75.21 -4.37
C GLN A 48 -1.59 -76.59 -5.03
N ARG A 49 -2.74 -77.02 -5.56
CA ARG A 49 -2.87 -78.29 -6.33
C ARG A 49 -2.14 -78.25 -7.67
N SER A 50 -2.06 -77.08 -8.31
CA SER A 50 -1.36 -76.89 -9.59
C SER A 50 0.17 -76.91 -9.45
N HIS A 51 0.70 -76.58 -8.26
CA HIS A 51 2.14 -76.68 -7.98
C HIS A 51 2.67 -78.14 -7.96
N GLY A 52 1.80 -79.15 -7.85
CA GLY A 52 2.19 -80.57 -7.89
C GLY A 52 2.33 -81.18 -9.29
N LYS A 53 1.86 -80.50 -10.35
CA LYS A 53 2.07 -80.88 -11.76
C LYS A 53 2.79 -79.74 -12.47
N GLN A 54 4.12 -79.80 -12.52
CA GLN A 54 4.92 -78.90 -13.34
C GLN A 54 4.48 -78.97 -14.81
N ARG A 55 3.63 -78.04 -15.25
CA ARG A 55 3.60 -77.59 -16.65
C ARG A 55 4.53 -76.37 -16.75
N PRO A 56 5.32 -76.26 -17.83
CA PRO A 56 6.21 -75.13 -18.01
C PRO A 56 5.39 -73.85 -18.08
N SER A 57 5.82 -72.87 -17.30
CA SER A 57 5.33 -71.49 -17.24
C SER A 57 5.39 -70.83 -18.63
N GLY A 58 4.34 -71.02 -19.42
CA GLY A 58 4.04 -70.14 -20.54
C GLY A 58 3.47 -68.85 -19.99
N ARG A 59 4.20 -67.73 -20.08
CA ARG A 59 3.68 -66.39 -19.80
C ARG A 59 2.36 -66.24 -20.54
N VAL A 60 1.24 -66.19 -19.81
CA VAL A 60 -0.06 -65.89 -20.41
C VAL A 60 0.11 -64.52 -21.08
N GLY A 61 0.06 -64.48 -22.41
CA GLY A 61 0.26 -63.23 -23.15
C GLY A 61 -0.72 -62.17 -22.66
N ALA A 62 -0.26 -60.93 -22.55
CA ALA A 62 -1.07 -59.80 -22.02
C ALA A 62 -2.44 -59.70 -22.71
N SER A 63 -2.54 -60.05 -23.99
CA SER A 63 -3.80 -60.11 -24.74
C SER A 63 -4.80 -61.13 -24.17
N LYS A 64 -4.36 -62.32 -23.76
CA LYS A 64 -5.23 -63.35 -23.16
C LYS A 64 -5.72 -62.93 -21.77
N GLN A 65 -4.89 -62.22 -21.00
CA GLN A 65 -5.29 -61.65 -19.72
C GLN A 65 -6.33 -60.53 -19.91
N LEU A 66 -6.10 -59.62 -20.87
CA LEU A 66 -7.07 -58.57 -21.20
C LEU A 66 -8.40 -59.14 -21.70
N HIS A 67 -8.38 -60.20 -22.52
CA HIS A 67 -9.61 -60.88 -22.96
C HIS A 67 -10.35 -61.57 -21.81
N ALA A 68 -9.64 -62.19 -20.86
CA ALA A 68 -10.25 -62.79 -19.68
C ALA A 68 -10.88 -61.72 -18.77
N VAL A 69 -10.19 -60.59 -18.55
CA VAL A 69 -10.71 -59.46 -17.78
C VAL A 69 -11.91 -58.81 -18.48
N ALA A 70 -11.83 -58.59 -19.80
CA ALA A 70 -12.95 -58.04 -20.57
C ALA A 70 -14.17 -58.98 -20.59
N GLY A 71 -13.95 -60.30 -20.63
CA GLY A 71 -15.00 -61.30 -20.44
C GLY A 71 -15.66 -61.15 -19.07
N ALA A 72 -14.88 -61.13 -18.00
CA ALA A 72 -15.38 -60.94 -16.65
C ALA A 72 -16.18 -59.63 -16.47
N TYR A 73 -15.72 -58.51 -17.05
CA TYR A 73 -16.49 -57.26 -17.02
C TYR A 73 -17.82 -57.34 -17.77
N ARG A 74 -17.87 -58.07 -18.89
CA ARG A 74 -19.14 -58.31 -19.61
C ARG A 74 -20.08 -59.20 -18.80
N ASP A 75 -19.54 -60.22 -18.14
CA ASP A 75 -20.32 -61.13 -17.30
C ASP A 75 -20.90 -60.39 -16.08
N VAL A 76 -20.10 -59.50 -15.47
CA VAL A 76 -20.57 -58.60 -14.38
C VAL A 76 -21.61 -57.61 -14.89
N ALA A 77 -21.43 -57.03 -16.08
CA ALA A 77 -22.42 -56.11 -16.67
C ALA A 77 -23.74 -56.83 -17.04
N ALA A 78 -23.68 -58.12 -17.36
CA ALA A 78 -24.85 -58.96 -17.63
C ALA A 78 -25.52 -59.50 -16.36
N SER A 79 -24.84 -59.46 -15.21
CA SER A 79 -25.41 -59.86 -13.92
C SER A 79 -26.45 -58.85 -13.42
N GLU A 80 -27.47 -59.35 -12.72
CA GLU A 80 -28.55 -58.52 -12.20
C GLU A 80 -28.01 -57.54 -11.13
N PRO A 81 -28.21 -56.22 -11.30
CA PRO A 81 -27.76 -55.24 -10.33
C PRO A 81 -28.55 -55.38 -9.04
N PHE A 82 -27.94 -55.02 -7.92
CA PHE A 82 -28.65 -54.98 -6.64
C PHE A 82 -29.72 -53.87 -6.66
N LEU A 83 -30.99 -54.27 -6.59
CA LEU A 83 -32.10 -53.36 -6.36
C LEU A 83 -32.52 -53.42 -4.88
N PRO A 84 -32.62 -52.27 -4.18
CA PRO A 84 -33.16 -52.25 -2.82
C PRO A 84 -34.66 -52.54 -2.83
N PHE A 85 -35.23 -52.87 -1.66
CA PHE A 85 -36.67 -53.02 -1.50
C PHE A 85 -37.44 -51.73 -1.90
N PRO A 86 -38.71 -51.84 -2.35
CA PRO A 86 -39.44 -50.73 -2.97
C PRO A 86 -39.62 -49.49 -2.06
N ASP A 87 -39.76 -49.69 -0.75
CA ASP A 87 -39.90 -48.59 0.23
C ASP A 87 -38.55 -48.11 0.78
N SER A 88 -37.45 -48.45 0.12
CA SER A 88 -36.10 -48.10 0.60
C SER A 88 -35.82 -46.62 0.39
N VAL A 89 -35.29 -45.97 1.43
CA VAL A 89 -34.86 -44.57 1.40
C VAL A 89 -33.53 -44.36 0.66
N VAL A 90 -32.84 -45.43 0.27
CA VAL A 90 -31.47 -45.37 -0.30
C VAL A 90 -31.41 -44.58 -1.62
N PRO A 91 -32.29 -44.79 -2.62
CA PRO A 91 -32.26 -43.99 -3.85
C PRO A 91 -32.46 -42.50 -3.58
N ALA A 92 -33.37 -42.14 -2.67
CA ALA A 92 -33.60 -40.75 -2.28
C ALA A 92 -32.38 -40.13 -1.58
N LEU A 93 -31.74 -40.87 -0.66
CA LEU A 93 -30.53 -40.42 0.03
C LEU A 93 -29.33 -40.28 -0.93
N VAL A 94 -29.19 -41.19 -1.89
CA VAL A 94 -28.15 -41.09 -2.92
C VAL A 94 -28.41 -39.88 -3.80
N ALA A 95 -29.64 -39.66 -4.27
CA ALA A 95 -30.00 -38.47 -5.04
C ALA A 95 -29.75 -37.17 -4.24
N LEU A 96 -30.09 -37.15 -2.96
CA LEU A 96 -29.83 -35.99 -2.09
C LEU A 96 -28.33 -35.77 -1.87
N ARG A 97 -27.55 -36.83 -1.69
CA ARG A 97 -26.09 -36.73 -1.54
C ARG A 97 -25.43 -36.25 -2.84
N THR A 98 -25.82 -36.81 -3.99
CA THR A 98 -25.22 -36.43 -5.27
C THR A 98 -25.58 -35.00 -5.62
N THR A 99 -26.84 -34.58 -5.45
CA THR A 99 -27.25 -33.19 -5.65
C THR A 99 -26.53 -32.23 -4.70
N ASN A 100 -26.36 -32.59 -3.43
CA ASN A 100 -25.56 -31.77 -2.53
C ASN A 100 -24.08 -31.70 -2.95
N SER A 101 -23.47 -32.82 -3.37
CA SER A 101 -22.10 -32.84 -3.88
C SER A 101 -21.97 -31.94 -5.10
N THR A 102 -22.85 -32.08 -6.10
CA THR A 102 -22.81 -31.28 -7.32
C THR A 102 -23.05 -29.80 -7.04
N ILE A 103 -23.93 -29.45 -6.10
CA ILE A 103 -24.13 -28.06 -5.65
C ILE A 103 -22.84 -27.52 -5.02
N THR A 104 -22.18 -28.27 -4.14
CA THR A 104 -20.93 -27.83 -3.50
C THR A 104 -19.79 -27.69 -4.51
N GLU A 105 -19.64 -28.65 -5.42
CA GLU A 105 -18.64 -28.61 -6.49
C GLU A 105 -18.89 -27.45 -7.45
N SER A 106 -20.14 -27.22 -7.84
CA SER A 106 -20.51 -26.10 -8.72
C SER A 106 -20.24 -24.75 -8.04
N ARG A 107 -20.51 -24.62 -6.74
CA ARG A 107 -20.18 -23.40 -5.97
C ARG A 107 -18.68 -23.16 -5.91
N ASN A 108 -17.90 -24.21 -5.66
CA ASN A 108 -16.44 -24.11 -5.63
C ASN A 108 -15.88 -23.70 -7.02
N PHE A 109 -16.44 -24.28 -8.09
CA PHE A 109 -16.07 -23.93 -9.46
C PHE A 109 -16.46 -22.49 -9.82
N LEU A 110 -17.65 -22.02 -9.43
CA LEU A 110 -18.05 -20.63 -9.64
C LEU A 110 -17.13 -19.66 -8.88
N ALA A 111 -16.70 -20.03 -7.67
CA ALA A 111 -15.77 -19.23 -6.89
C ALA A 111 -14.40 -19.11 -7.58
N SER A 112 -13.83 -20.22 -8.07
CA SER A 112 -12.57 -20.18 -8.81
C SER A 112 -12.68 -19.43 -10.14
N GLN A 113 -13.80 -19.61 -10.85
CA GLN A 113 -14.06 -18.90 -12.10
C GLN A 113 -14.22 -17.39 -11.89
N LYS A 114 -14.84 -16.96 -10.79
CA LYS A 114 -14.98 -15.55 -10.45
C LYS A 114 -13.61 -14.89 -10.25
N LEU A 115 -12.69 -15.56 -9.56
CA LEU A 115 -11.32 -15.06 -9.37
C LEU A 115 -10.59 -14.92 -10.71
N SER A 116 -10.68 -15.93 -11.58
CA SER A 116 -10.08 -15.87 -12.93
C SER A 116 -10.69 -14.77 -13.79
N LEU A 117 -11.99 -14.51 -13.66
CA LEU A 117 -12.67 -13.44 -14.38
C LEU A 117 -12.20 -12.07 -13.88
N GLN A 118 -12.07 -11.90 -12.56
CA GLN A 118 -11.55 -10.66 -11.97
C GLN A 118 -10.12 -10.38 -12.41
N ASP A 119 -9.22 -11.37 -12.36
CA ASP A 119 -7.84 -11.23 -12.86
C ASP A 119 -7.82 -10.89 -14.37
N ALA A 120 -8.69 -11.51 -15.17
CA ALA A 120 -8.81 -11.16 -16.59
C ALA A 120 -9.34 -9.73 -16.82
N GLN A 121 -10.26 -9.24 -15.98
CA GLN A 121 -10.76 -7.87 -16.03
C GLN A 121 -9.67 -6.86 -15.65
N GLU A 122 -8.96 -7.11 -14.56
CA GLU A 122 -7.85 -6.25 -14.11
C GLU A 122 -6.75 -6.15 -15.16
N ARG A 123 -6.38 -7.28 -15.80
CA ARG A 123 -5.43 -7.28 -16.92
C ARG A 123 -5.95 -6.49 -18.11
N LEU A 124 -7.22 -6.62 -18.45
CA LEU A 124 -7.83 -5.91 -19.57
C LEU A 124 -7.86 -4.40 -19.31
N ASP A 125 -8.12 -3.97 -18.09
CA ASP A 125 -8.11 -2.55 -17.73
C ASP A 125 -6.68 -1.98 -17.73
N ALA A 126 -5.69 -2.75 -17.26
CA ALA A 126 -4.28 -2.39 -17.36
C ALA A 126 -3.81 -2.24 -18.82
N GLU A 127 -4.18 -3.18 -19.70
CA GLU A 127 -3.84 -3.11 -21.13
C GLU A 127 -4.54 -1.94 -21.84
N LYS A 128 -5.78 -1.61 -21.46
CA LYS A 128 -6.46 -0.41 -21.97
C LYS A 128 -5.75 0.87 -21.55
N ALA A 129 -5.30 0.96 -20.30
CA ALA A 129 -4.53 2.10 -19.81
C ALA A 129 -3.22 2.24 -20.59
N ASN A 130 -2.46 1.14 -20.72
CA ASN A 130 -1.23 1.09 -21.52
C ASN A 130 -1.46 1.53 -22.97
N LEU A 131 -2.53 1.06 -23.60
CA LEU A 131 -2.88 1.45 -24.97
C LEU A 131 -3.20 2.95 -25.04
N SER A 132 -3.95 3.49 -24.07
CA SER A 132 -4.24 4.93 -24.02
C SER A 132 -2.95 5.76 -23.89
N ASP A 133 -2.02 5.35 -23.03
CA ASP A 133 -0.74 6.02 -22.86
C ASP A 133 0.12 5.94 -24.13
N GLN A 134 0.19 4.76 -24.76
CA GLN A 134 0.88 4.61 -26.03
C GLN A 134 0.30 5.51 -27.11
N THR A 135 -1.03 5.63 -27.20
CA THR A 135 -1.67 6.54 -28.18
C THR A 135 -1.43 8.02 -27.85
N ALA A 136 -1.31 8.38 -26.57
CA ALA A 136 -0.95 9.74 -26.17
C ALA A 136 0.51 10.05 -26.53
N LEU A 137 1.41 9.08 -26.29
CA LEU A 137 2.83 9.17 -26.65
C LEU A 137 3.01 9.27 -28.17
N THR A 138 2.32 8.45 -28.96
CA THR A 138 2.42 8.52 -30.43
C THR A 138 1.96 9.88 -30.93
N LYS A 139 0.83 10.40 -30.45
CA LYS A 139 0.35 11.75 -30.79
C LYS A 139 1.34 12.84 -30.37
N ALA A 140 1.97 12.73 -29.20
CA ALA A 140 2.97 13.68 -28.75
C ALA A 140 4.23 13.65 -29.62
N LEU A 141 4.68 12.45 -30.01
CA LEU A 141 5.81 12.26 -30.91
C LEU A 141 5.51 12.77 -32.32
N GLU A 142 4.32 12.51 -32.86
CA GLU A 142 3.87 13.05 -34.15
C GLU A 142 3.87 14.58 -34.13
N LYS A 143 3.31 15.19 -33.08
CA LYS A 143 3.34 16.65 -32.88
C LYS A 143 4.77 17.18 -32.83
N ARG A 144 5.68 16.50 -32.13
CA ARG A 144 7.09 16.90 -32.04
C ARG A 144 7.80 16.76 -33.37
N ILE A 145 7.55 15.70 -34.13
CA ILE A 145 8.10 15.51 -35.48
C ILE A 145 7.61 16.64 -36.39
N GLN A 146 6.33 16.98 -36.32
CA GLN A 146 5.77 18.08 -37.09
C GLN A 146 6.40 19.42 -36.70
N SER A 147 6.48 19.75 -35.40
CA SER A 147 7.10 21.00 -34.95
C SER A 147 8.58 21.09 -35.32
N LEU A 148 9.31 19.96 -35.32
CA LEU A 148 10.69 19.91 -35.76
C LEU A 148 10.81 20.11 -37.27
N ARG A 149 9.92 19.53 -38.08
CA ARG A 149 9.88 19.77 -39.54
C ARG A 149 9.59 21.23 -39.84
N GLU A 150 8.56 21.81 -39.23
CA GLU A 150 8.21 23.22 -39.35
C GLU A 150 9.37 24.12 -38.88
N GLY A 151 10.07 23.74 -37.80
CA GLY A 151 11.27 24.42 -37.32
C GLY A 151 12.48 24.32 -38.26
N ILE A 152 12.65 23.21 -38.98
CA ILE A 152 13.71 23.05 -39.99
C ILE A 152 13.36 23.86 -41.25
N GLU A 153 12.11 23.85 -41.69
CA GLU A 153 11.63 24.64 -42.82
C GLU A 153 11.72 26.15 -42.54
N SER A 154 11.35 26.59 -41.35
CA SER A 154 11.49 28.00 -40.97
C SER A 154 12.97 28.40 -40.88
N ARG A 155 13.84 27.55 -40.33
CA ARG A 155 15.28 27.82 -40.25
C ARG A 155 15.99 27.79 -41.60
N SER A 156 15.56 26.93 -42.54
CA SER A 156 16.14 26.89 -43.89
C SER A 156 15.74 28.12 -44.73
N ALA A 157 14.60 28.73 -44.43
CA ALA A 157 14.18 30.00 -45.03
C ALA A 157 14.85 31.24 -44.41
N MET A 158 15.44 31.12 -43.21
CA MET A 158 16.07 32.24 -42.49
C MET A 158 17.56 32.42 -42.83
N SER A 159 18.02 33.67 -42.85
CA SER A 159 19.44 34.00 -42.97
C SER A 159 20.22 33.58 -41.71
N PRO A 160 21.50 33.19 -41.80
CA PRO A 160 22.32 32.84 -40.63
C PRO A 160 22.35 33.93 -39.53
N LYS A 161 22.26 35.22 -39.90
CA LYS A 161 22.18 36.34 -38.95
C LYS A 161 20.84 36.43 -38.21
N GLN A 162 19.76 35.92 -38.81
CA GLN A 162 18.44 35.85 -38.18
C GLN A 162 18.38 34.69 -37.19
N VAL A 163 18.96 33.54 -37.54
CA VAL A 163 19.06 32.37 -36.64
C VAL A 163 19.83 32.68 -35.35
N THR A 164 20.95 33.42 -35.44
CA THR A 164 21.71 33.82 -34.24
C THR A 164 20.93 34.80 -33.37
N ARG A 165 20.20 35.75 -33.99
CA ARG A 165 19.35 36.71 -33.27
C ARG A 165 18.19 36.02 -32.55
N GLU A 166 17.59 35.02 -33.18
CA GLU A 166 16.51 34.21 -32.58
C GLU A 166 17.03 33.42 -31.37
N ARG A 167 18.16 32.71 -31.50
CA ARG A 167 18.79 32.00 -30.37
C ARG A 167 19.13 32.93 -29.20
N ILE A 168 19.67 34.11 -29.48
CA ILE A 168 19.95 35.11 -28.44
C ILE A 168 18.64 35.57 -27.79
N SER A 169 17.55 35.68 -28.55
CA SER A 169 16.24 36.06 -28.00
C SER A 169 15.62 34.94 -27.16
N GLU A 170 15.78 33.67 -27.54
CA GLU A 170 15.37 32.50 -26.77
C GLU A 170 16.14 32.43 -25.45
N LEU A 171 17.48 32.53 -25.49
CA LEU A 171 18.29 32.57 -24.28
C LEU A 171 17.90 33.73 -23.36
N LYS A 172 17.63 34.92 -23.92
CA LYS A 172 17.14 36.06 -23.14
C LYS A 172 15.74 35.83 -22.54
N LYS A 173 14.87 35.05 -23.19
CA LYS A 173 13.58 34.68 -22.62
C LYS A 173 13.75 33.67 -21.49
N ASN A 174 14.56 32.64 -21.69
CA ASN A 174 14.85 31.65 -20.66
C ASN A 174 15.46 32.30 -19.41
N ILE A 175 16.42 33.21 -19.57
CA ILE A 175 16.98 33.98 -18.44
C ILE A 175 15.88 34.76 -17.70
N LYS A 176 14.98 35.43 -18.43
CA LYS A 176 13.86 36.16 -17.81
C LYS A 176 12.88 35.25 -17.08
N GLU A 177 12.63 34.05 -17.61
CA GLU A 177 11.75 33.06 -16.99
C GLU A 177 12.39 32.51 -15.71
N THR A 178 13.67 32.16 -15.73
CA THR A 178 14.41 31.73 -14.53
C THR A 178 14.51 32.85 -13.51
N ASP A 179 14.74 34.10 -13.92
CA ASP A 179 14.74 35.27 -13.02
C ASP A 179 13.36 35.50 -12.41
N ALA A 180 12.29 35.31 -13.19
CA ALA A 180 10.92 35.42 -12.69
C ALA A 180 10.62 34.34 -11.66
N ASP A 181 11.00 33.10 -11.91
CA ASP A 181 10.74 31.97 -11.02
C ASP A 181 11.61 32.02 -9.76
N THR A 182 12.88 32.43 -9.85
CA THR A 182 13.72 32.69 -8.67
C THR A 182 13.13 33.82 -7.83
N SER A 183 12.63 34.90 -8.44
CA SER A 183 11.98 35.99 -7.69
C SER A 183 10.69 35.54 -6.98
N LYS A 184 9.91 34.64 -7.59
CA LYS A 184 8.72 34.05 -6.95
C LYS A 184 9.13 33.16 -5.78
N LEU A 185 10.15 32.33 -5.96
CA LEU A 185 10.66 31.44 -4.92
C LEU A 185 11.20 32.23 -3.73
N LEU A 186 12.01 33.26 -3.96
CA LEU A 186 12.54 34.13 -2.89
C LEU A 186 11.42 34.86 -2.14
N LYS A 187 10.37 35.31 -2.83
CA LYS A 187 9.18 35.89 -2.17
C LYS A 187 8.44 34.87 -1.32
N ALA A 188 8.27 33.64 -1.81
CA ALA A 188 7.63 32.56 -1.05
C ALA A 188 8.47 32.17 0.18
N LEU A 189 9.80 32.08 0.04
CA LEU A 189 10.72 31.83 1.14
C LEU A 189 10.64 32.94 2.19
N LYS A 190 10.67 34.22 1.76
CA LYS A 190 10.51 35.35 2.67
C LYS A 190 9.19 35.27 3.43
N LYS A 191 8.09 34.99 2.75
CA LYS A 191 6.77 34.84 3.37
C LYS A 191 6.75 33.69 4.38
N PHE A 192 7.33 32.53 4.05
CA PHE A 192 7.45 31.40 4.95
C PHE A 192 8.27 31.71 6.21
N ILE A 193 9.39 32.44 6.05
CA ILE A 193 10.19 32.90 7.18
C ILE A 193 9.36 33.82 8.08
N ASP A 194 8.59 34.72 7.48
CA ASP A 194 7.82 35.73 8.21
C ASP A 194 6.64 35.15 9.00
N GLU A 195 5.90 34.25 8.37
CA GLU A 195 4.65 33.70 8.89
C GLU A 195 4.89 32.55 9.86
N GLN A 196 5.82 31.63 9.54
CA GLN A 196 5.97 30.38 10.27
C GLN A 196 7.32 30.30 11.00
N LEU A 197 8.42 30.56 10.29
CA LEU A 197 9.75 30.28 10.84
C LEU A 197 10.16 31.24 11.95
N ALA A 198 9.85 32.53 11.82
CA ALA A 198 10.21 33.55 12.80
C ALA A 198 9.57 33.29 14.17
N LEU A 199 8.32 32.84 14.19
CA LEU A 199 7.62 32.45 15.42
C LEU A 199 8.29 31.25 16.08
N MET A 200 8.56 30.20 15.31
CA MET A 200 9.21 28.99 15.82
C MET A 200 10.65 29.24 16.31
N LEU A 201 11.41 30.08 15.61
CA LEU A 201 12.78 30.43 15.99
C LEU A 201 12.81 31.30 17.26
N ALA A 202 11.88 32.23 17.41
CA ALA A 202 11.75 33.02 18.64
C ALA A 202 11.37 32.14 19.84
N ALA A 203 10.51 31.15 19.63
CA ALA A 203 10.18 30.14 20.64
C ALA A 203 11.42 29.30 21.01
N GLU A 204 12.20 28.82 20.04
CA GLU A 204 13.43 28.06 20.30
C GLU A 204 14.46 28.89 21.09
N GLN A 205 14.66 30.16 20.69
CA GLN A 205 15.60 31.07 21.37
C GLN A 205 15.19 31.36 22.83
N SER A 206 13.89 31.27 23.14
CA SER A 206 13.35 31.40 24.50
C SER A 206 13.26 30.08 25.27
N GLY A 207 13.80 28.98 24.73
CA GLY A 207 13.81 27.66 25.37
C GLY A 207 12.54 26.83 25.16
N GLY A 208 11.74 27.21 24.15
CA GLY A 208 10.58 26.48 23.66
C GLY A 208 10.94 25.29 22.76
N PRO A 209 9.95 24.66 22.12
CA PRO A 209 10.16 23.50 21.25
C PRO A 209 11.05 23.85 20.07
N VAL A 210 11.88 22.89 19.66
CA VAL A 210 12.86 23.07 18.58
C VAL A 210 12.13 23.16 17.24
N ALA A 211 12.43 24.18 16.42
CA ALA A 211 11.70 24.46 15.19
C ALA A 211 11.76 23.27 14.19
N GLY A 212 10.66 22.62 13.84
CA GLY A 212 10.63 21.52 12.85
C GLY A 212 10.91 20.10 13.37
N ASP A 213 11.00 19.87 14.69
CA ASP A 213 11.07 18.50 15.28
C ASP A 213 9.68 17.93 15.63
N MET A 214 8.66 18.80 15.77
CA MET A 214 7.30 18.41 16.12
C MET A 214 6.36 18.61 14.93
N MET A 215 5.60 17.56 14.56
CA MET A 215 4.71 17.55 13.40
C MET A 215 3.45 18.43 13.53
N GLU A 216 3.07 18.81 14.75
CA GLU A 216 1.79 19.50 15.04
C GLU A 216 1.96 20.55 16.16
N ILE A 217 2.39 21.75 15.81
CA ILE A 217 2.30 22.93 16.69
C ILE A 217 1.50 24.00 15.96
N ASP A 218 0.34 24.36 16.52
CA ASP A 218 -0.50 25.44 16.00
C ASP A 218 0.11 26.81 16.32
N SER A 219 -0.14 27.82 15.47
CA SER A 219 0.31 29.21 15.69
C SER A 219 -0.07 29.73 17.08
N ASP A 220 -1.28 29.37 17.51
CA ASP A 220 -1.88 29.80 18.77
C ASP A 220 -1.15 29.19 19.99
N ASP A 221 -0.56 28.00 19.82
CA ASP A 221 0.26 27.33 20.83
C ASP A 221 1.66 27.95 20.97
N LEU A 222 2.19 28.55 19.90
CA LEU A 222 3.47 29.30 19.92
C LEU A 222 3.29 30.69 20.53
N GLU A 223 2.17 31.35 20.23
CA GLU A 223 1.80 32.65 20.82
C GLU A 223 1.50 32.57 22.32
N ALA A 224 1.01 31.42 22.82
CA ALA A 224 0.80 31.21 24.26
C ALA A 224 2.11 31.13 25.09
N GLY A 225 3.25 30.98 24.42
CA GLY A 225 4.58 30.88 25.01
C GLY A 225 4.86 29.56 25.75
N PHE A 226 6.13 29.19 25.82
CA PHE A 226 6.59 27.99 26.52
C PHE A 226 7.34 28.36 27.81
N SER A 227 7.21 27.51 28.84
CA SER A 227 8.10 27.64 30.01
C SER A 227 9.54 27.28 29.62
N ALA A 228 10.54 27.78 30.34
CA ALA A 228 11.97 27.44 30.15
C ALA A 228 12.32 25.93 30.27
N ARG A 229 11.31 25.08 30.49
CA ARG A 229 11.39 23.62 30.56
C ARG A 229 10.66 22.93 29.39
N GLY A 230 10.33 23.67 28.33
CA GLY A 230 9.71 23.17 27.09
C GLY A 230 8.23 22.76 27.21
N LYS A 231 7.57 23.01 28.36
CA LYS A 231 6.15 22.66 28.55
C LYS A 231 5.24 23.78 28.05
N ARG A 232 4.21 23.41 27.27
CA ARG A 232 3.12 24.28 26.79
C ARG A 232 2.51 25.03 27.98
N LYS A 233 2.51 26.36 27.95
CA LYS A 233 1.82 27.17 28.95
C LYS A 233 0.36 27.22 28.53
N LYS A 234 -0.54 26.62 29.33
CA LYS A 234 -1.97 26.65 29.03
C LYS A 234 -2.43 28.11 29.00
N SER A 235 -2.86 28.61 27.85
CA SER A 235 -3.61 29.86 27.75
C SER A 235 -4.83 29.71 28.66
N LYS A 236 -5.02 30.63 29.59
CA LYS A 236 -6.22 30.66 30.43
C LYS A 236 -7.38 30.95 29.47
N PRO A 237 -8.38 30.07 29.30
CA PRO A 237 -9.57 30.41 28.53
C PRO A 237 -10.24 31.60 29.20
N ASP A 238 -10.78 32.50 28.38
CA ASP A 238 -11.48 33.70 28.78
C ASP A 238 -12.35 33.47 30.02
N ALA A 239 -12.05 34.23 31.08
CA ALA A 239 -12.81 34.23 32.32
C ALA A 239 -14.14 34.96 32.13
N ALA A 240 -15.00 34.42 31.27
CA ALA A 240 -16.41 34.71 31.21
C ALA A 240 -17.17 33.69 32.06
N THR A 241 -16.86 33.61 33.36
CA THR A 241 -17.76 33.07 34.39
C THR A 241 -17.15 33.31 35.78
N ASP A 242 -18.03 33.74 36.70
CA ASP A 242 -17.85 33.88 38.14
C ASP A 242 -17.00 35.03 38.72
N LYS A 243 -17.64 36.21 38.77
CA LYS A 243 -17.25 37.41 39.54
C LYS A 243 -17.31 37.26 41.07
N ARG A 244 -17.33 36.06 41.66
CA ARG A 244 -17.59 35.93 43.13
C ARG A 244 -16.49 35.33 43.97
N GLN A 245 -15.43 34.77 43.39
CA GLN A 245 -14.34 34.20 44.20
C GLN A 245 -12.98 34.45 43.56
N ARG A 246 -12.45 35.66 43.74
CA ARG A 246 -10.99 35.89 43.61
C ARG A 246 -10.34 35.54 44.94
N ARG A 247 -9.31 34.70 44.91
CA ARG A 247 -8.47 34.44 46.08
C ARG A 247 -7.62 35.68 46.34
N ILE A 248 -7.35 35.98 47.60
CA ILE A 248 -6.72 37.23 48.06
C ILE A 248 -5.30 37.39 47.49
N ASP A 249 -4.68 36.30 47.04
CA ASP A 249 -3.39 36.30 46.34
C ASP A 249 -3.42 36.97 44.96
N ASP A 250 -4.57 37.05 44.28
CA ASP A 250 -4.72 37.69 42.96
C ASP A 250 -4.85 39.24 43.04
N MET A 251 -4.88 39.82 44.25
CA MET A 251 -5.02 41.28 44.44
C MET A 251 -3.69 42.02 44.55
N PHE A 252 -2.57 41.31 44.76
CA PHE A 252 -1.25 41.92 44.93
C PHE A 252 -0.34 41.83 43.71
N ASP A 253 -0.68 41.01 42.70
CA ASP A 253 0.08 40.93 41.46
C ASP A 253 -0.54 41.84 40.39
N GLY A 254 0.00 43.06 40.33
CA GLY A 254 -0.50 44.14 39.48
C GLY A 254 -0.48 43.79 37.99
N GLY A 255 -1.55 44.17 37.30
CA GLY A 255 -1.72 44.05 35.86
C GLY A 255 -0.81 44.97 35.03
N GLN A 256 0.51 44.81 35.15
CA GLN A 256 1.51 45.43 34.27
C GLN A 256 2.26 44.41 33.38
N GLU A 257 2.03 43.11 33.54
CA GLU A 257 2.79 42.08 32.81
C GLU A 257 2.22 41.67 31.44
N ARG A 258 1.10 42.23 30.96
CA ARG A 258 0.53 41.83 29.66
C ARG A 258 0.94 42.75 28.51
N GLU A 259 0.91 44.07 28.69
CA GLU A 259 1.32 45.00 27.61
C GLU A 259 2.82 44.95 27.30
N GLY A 260 3.69 44.76 28.30
CA GLY A 260 5.14 44.67 28.08
C GLY A 260 5.65 43.31 27.58
N ARG A 261 4.79 42.28 27.53
CA ARG A 261 5.18 40.91 27.15
C ARG A 261 4.95 40.66 25.66
N ASP A 262 3.86 41.18 25.12
CA ASP A 262 3.54 41.11 23.69
C ASP A 262 4.53 41.96 22.86
N GLU A 263 4.96 43.13 23.36
CA GLU A 263 6.02 43.93 22.74
C GLU A 263 7.37 43.18 22.74
N ALA A 264 7.75 42.60 23.88
CA ALA A 264 9.01 41.87 24.01
C ALA A 264 9.05 40.55 23.20
N GLU A 265 7.91 39.91 22.93
CA GLU A 265 7.82 38.74 22.04
C GLU A 265 7.78 39.14 20.57
N SER A 266 7.09 40.25 20.23
CA SER A 266 7.13 40.85 18.90
C SER A 266 8.56 41.25 18.49
N ASP A 267 9.32 41.85 19.41
CA ASP A 267 10.71 42.25 19.18
C ASP A 267 11.63 41.04 18.95
N LYS A 268 11.41 39.94 19.69
CA LYS A 268 12.17 38.70 19.50
C LYS A 268 11.85 38.02 18.17
N ARG A 269 10.58 38.01 17.76
CA ARG A 269 10.16 37.52 16.44
C ARG A 269 10.80 38.34 15.33
N ALA A 270 10.79 39.66 15.45
CA ALA A 270 11.42 40.57 14.48
C ALA A 270 12.93 40.32 14.39
N ALA A 271 13.62 40.17 15.52
CA ALA A 271 15.05 39.87 15.55
C ALA A 271 15.38 38.50 14.91
N ALA A 272 14.62 37.43 15.24
CA ALA A 272 14.82 36.10 14.67
C ALA A 272 14.54 36.06 13.16
N ARG A 273 13.54 36.83 12.70
CA ARG A 273 13.24 37.03 11.28
C ARG A 273 14.40 37.71 10.56
N GLU A 274 14.86 38.84 11.07
CA GLU A 274 15.94 39.62 10.46
C GLU A 274 17.23 38.82 10.39
N GLU A 275 17.55 38.09 11.47
CA GLU A 275 18.73 37.22 11.53
C GLU A 275 18.67 36.10 10.49
N MET A 276 17.54 35.37 10.39
CA MET A 276 17.39 34.31 9.40
C MET A 276 17.45 34.87 7.96
N GLN A 277 16.80 36.01 7.70
CA GLN A 277 16.84 36.64 6.37
C GLN A 277 18.26 37.06 6.01
N ARG A 278 18.94 37.80 6.89
CA ARG A 278 20.31 38.23 6.70
C ARG A 278 21.25 37.06 6.46
N LEU A 279 21.16 36.01 7.28
CA LEU A 279 22.05 34.87 7.19
C LEU A 279 21.81 34.06 5.91
N THR A 280 20.55 33.87 5.49
CA THR A 280 20.26 33.22 4.20
C THR A 280 20.75 34.04 3.01
N GLU A 281 20.61 35.37 3.05
CA GLU A 281 21.11 36.26 2.01
C GLU A 281 22.65 36.24 1.96
N GLU A 282 23.32 36.31 3.10
CA GLU A 282 24.78 36.27 3.19
C GLU A 282 25.36 34.94 2.70
N LEU A 283 24.71 33.82 3.03
CA LEU A 283 25.07 32.49 2.51
C LEU A 283 24.86 32.37 1.00
N MET A 284 23.73 32.87 0.47
CA MET A 284 23.47 32.85 -0.98
C MET A 284 24.45 33.73 -1.74
N ASN A 285 24.71 34.95 -1.26
CA ASN A 285 25.66 35.88 -1.88
C ASN A 285 27.09 35.31 -1.83
N SER A 286 27.50 34.75 -0.69
CA SER A 286 28.81 34.10 -0.55
C SER A 286 28.99 32.95 -1.54
N LEU A 287 27.95 32.14 -1.77
CA LEU A 287 27.98 31.08 -2.76
C LEU A 287 28.13 31.65 -4.19
N MET A 288 27.36 32.68 -4.53
CA MET A 288 27.44 33.33 -5.85
C MET A 288 28.81 33.98 -6.11
N ASP A 289 29.39 34.65 -5.11
CA ASP A 289 30.70 35.30 -5.21
C ASP A 289 31.85 34.27 -5.34
N SER A 290 31.69 33.09 -4.73
CA SER A 290 32.70 32.02 -4.76
C SER A 290 32.78 31.29 -6.12
N GLY A 291 31.80 31.49 -7.01
CA GLY A 291 31.78 30.99 -8.39
C GLY A 291 31.92 29.47 -8.50
N SER A 292 33.17 28.99 -8.60
CA SER A 292 33.52 27.57 -8.81
C SER A 292 34.24 26.90 -7.65
N SER A 293 34.70 27.66 -6.65
CA SER A 293 35.49 27.14 -5.53
C SER A 293 34.64 27.05 -4.26
N SER A 294 33.79 26.01 -4.21
CA SER A 294 32.93 25.67 -3.07
C SER A 294 33.69 25.48 -1.73
N SER A 295 35.03 25.39 -1.77
CA SER A 295 35.83 25.29 -0.54
C SER A 295 35.98 26.61 0.22
N ASP A 296 35.65 27.77 -0.34
CA ASP A 296 35.87 29.08 0.30
C ASP A 296 34.59 29.89 0.57
N ALA A 297 33.40 29.35 0.26
CA ALA A 297 32.10 29.99 0.48
C ALA A 297 31.65 29.92 1.96
N TYR A 298 32.51 30.36 2.89
CA TYR A 298 32.23 30.38 4.32
C TYR A 298 31.88 31.77 4.81
N VAL A 299 30.76 31.88 5.52
CA VAL A 299 30.32 33.07 6.24
C VAL A 299 30.72 32.94 7.72
N HIS A 300 31.16 34.04 8.32
CA HIS A 300 31.49 34.08 9.74
C HIS A 300 30.23 34.31 10.57
N VAL A 301 29.97 33.41 11.51
CA VAL A 301 28.83 33.49 12.42
C VAL A 301 29.34 33.80 13.82
N SER A 302 28.83 34.88 14.44
CA SER A 302 29.34 35.37 15.71
C SER A 302 28.90 34.55 16.93
N ASP A 303 27.73 33.88 16.88
CA ASP A 303 27.16 33.09 17.99
C ASP A 303 26.30 31.89 17.52
N GLU A 304 26.10 30.88 18.39
CA GLU A 304 25.20 29.74 18.15
C GLU A 304 23.72 30.16 18.17
N SER A 305 23.23 30.74 17.07
CA SER A 305 21.82 31.11 16.91
C SER A 305 20.92 29.92 16.56
N ALA A 306 19.65 29.98 16.97
CA ALA A 306 18.60 29.05 16.54
C ALA A 306 18.51 28.97 15.00
N ALA A 307 18.74 30.07 14.29
CA ALA A 307 18.71 30.09 12.82
C ALA A 307 19.80 29.20 12.21
N VAL A 308 21.01 29.26 12.77
CA VAL A 308 22.17 28.46 12.34
C VAL A 308 21.92 26.97 12.63
N ARG A 309 21.43 26.66 13.83
CA ARG A 309 21.08 25.28 14.24
C ARG A 309 20.02 24.68 13.32
N LEU A 310 19.01 25.47 12.97
CA LEU A 310 17.96 25.03 12.06
C LEU A 310 18.52 24.69 10.67
N LEU A 311 19.31 25.58 10.06
CA LEU A 311 19.87 25.36 8.72
C LEU A 311 20.79 24.14 8.64
N VAL A 312 21.58 23.89 9.68
CA VAL A 312 22.47 22.73 9.74
C VAL A 312 21.68 21.43 9.95
N ARG A 313 20.64 21.46 10.79
CA ARG A 313 19.76 20.30 11.01
C ARG A 313 18.91 19.99 9.78
N SER A 314 18.42 21.01 9.08
CA SER A 314 17.67 20.86 7.82
C SER A 314 18.56 20.52 6.63
N LYS A 315 19.87 20.35 6.84
CA LYS A 315 20.85 19.99 5.79
C LYS A 315 20.93 20.99 4.64
N VAL A 316 20.63 22.25 4.94
CA VAL A 316 20.76 23.37 3.98
C VAL A 316 22.14 24.01 4.09
N ALA A 317 22.74 23.96 5.28
CA ALA A 317 24.07 24.50 5.54
C ALA A 317 24.96 23.51 6.31
N GLU A 318 26.27 23.69 6.22
CA GLU A 318 27.27 22.87 6.91
C GLU A 318 28.32 23.74 7.59
N PHE A 319 28.76 23.32 8.78
CA PHE A 319 29.89 23.94 9.45
C PHE A 319 31.22 23.51 8.83
N HIS A 320 32.22 24.38 8.94
CA HIS A 320 33.59 24.01 8.60
C HIS A 320 34.09 22.92 9.57
N PRO A 321 34.73 21.82 9.10
CA PRO A 321 35.13 20.69 9.94
C PRO A 321 36.08 21.03 11.10
N ARG A 322 36.77 22.17 11.01
CA ARG A 322 37.74 22.65 12.01
C ARG A 322 37.33 23.95 12.72
N ASP A 323 36.29 24.63 12.25
CA ASP A 323 35.90 25.96 12.78
C ASP A 323 34.38 26.07 12.85
N SER A 324 33.83 26.02 14.06
CA SER A 324 32.39 26.10 14.31
C SER A 324 31.81 27.50 14.08
N LYS A 325 32.64 28.52 13.84
CA LYS A 325 32.20 29.88 13.51
C LYS A 325 32.10 30.13 12.01
N ARG A 326 32.35 29.11 11.18
CA ARG A 326 32.26 29.21 9.72
C ARG A 326 31.15 28.31 9.22
N LEU A 327 30.19 28.91 8.54
CA LEU A 327 29.04 28.23 7.97
C LEU A 327 29.05 28.39 6.45
N ARG A 328 28.77 27.32 5.70
CA ARG A 328 28.61 27.37 4.25
C ARG A 328 27.25 26.82 3.84
N LEU A 329 26.72 27.30 2.71
CA LEU A 329 25.54 26.71 2.08
C LEU A 329 25.93 25.42 1.36
N VAL A 330 25.07 24.40 1.43
CA VAL A 330 25.20 23.23 0.57
C VAL A 330 24.89 23.66 -0.86
N ASP A 331 25.78 23.31 -1.79
CA ASP A 331 25.59 23.64 -3.20
C ASP A 331 24.59 22.68 -3.85
N PHE A 332 23.36 23.17 -4.04
CA PHE A 332 22.28 22.43 -4.72
C PHE A 332 22.29 22.60 -6.25
N GLY A 333 23.11 23.52 -6.77
CA GLY A 333 23.15 23.83 -8.21
C GLY A 333 24.15 22.98 -8.98
N ARG A 334 25.10 22.33 -8.29
CA ARG A 334 26.14 21.52 -8.92
C ARG A 334 25.65 20.11 -9.21
N GLU A 335 25.21 19.86 -10.44
CA GLU A 335 24.97 18.52 -10.94
C GLU A 335 26.31 17.81 -11.24
N ILE A 336 26.39 16.50 -10.93
CA ILE A 336 27.55 15.67 -11.26
C ILE A 336 27.50 15.40 -12.78
N GLY A 337 28.07 16.30 -13.59
CA GLY A 337 28.12 16.08 -15.05
C GLY A 337 28.36 17.29 -15.95
N ASP A 338 28.35 18.52 -15.43
CA ASP A 338 28.71 19.74 -16.19
C ASP A 338 30.18 20.16 -15.97
#